data_AF-A0A0C2G097-F1
#
_entry.id   AF-A0A0C2G097-F1
#
_cell.length_a   1.000
_cell.length_b   1.000
_cell.length_c   1.000
_cell.angle_alpha   90.00
_cell.angle_beta   90.00
_cell.angle_gamma   90.00
#
_symmetry.space_group_name_H-M   'P 1'
#
loop_
_entity.id
_entity.type
_entity.pdbx_description
1 polymer ?
#
loop_
_entity_poly.entity_id
_entity_poly.type
_entity_poly.pdbx_seq_one_letter_code
_entity_poly.pdbx_strand_id
1 'polypeptide(L)'
;MLDKLRFEVATRKHAEDIEKFLADQFGKTEPIGVSLNIAKGPYKQHKANQINAYVSTLEHRQKRLLGSNAKVFKLDILCVHREYMGRGLGKQLTERAIQTAQAEGCDWVATAATACASQGIFTKRGFQVFYEIPYSVFRENGNVVFQNLHDSCQGGKFMALRLSS
;
A
#
# COMPACT_ATOMS: atom_id res chain seq x y z
N MET A 1 -17.04 -1.45 -21.55
CA MET A 1 -15.97 -2.48 -21.37
C MET A 1 -15.54 -2.65 -19.90
N LEU A 2 -15.83 -1.69 -19.01
CA LEU A 2 -15.75 -1.89 -17.55
C LEU A 2 -16.95 -2.68 -17.00
N ASP A 3 -18.05 -2.71 -17.75
CA ASP A 3 -19.36 -3.28 -17.40
C ASP A 3 -19.36 -4.82 -17.26
N LYS A 4 -18.21 -5.46 -17.53
CA LYS A 4 -18.00 -6.91 -17.39
C LYS A 4 -17.15 -7.27 -16.16
N LEU A 5 -16.65 -6.29 -15.40
CA LEU A 5 -15.84 -6.55 -14.21
C LEU A 5 -16.74 -6.65 -12.97
N ARG A 6 -16.53 -7.69 -12.17
CA ARG A 6 -17.15 -7.86 -10.87
C ARG A 6 -16.15 -7.52 -9.77
N PHE A 7 -16.62 -6.83 -8.74
CA PHE A 7 -15.88 -6.60 -7.51
C PHE A 7 -16.50 -7.45 -6.41
N GLU A 8 -15.67 -8.19 -5.70
CA GLU A 8 -16.11 -9.07 -4.62
C GLU A 8 -15.06 -9.13 -3.52
N VAL A 9 -15.51 -9.36 -2.28
CA VAL A 9 -14.62 -9.71 -1.18
C VAL A 9 -14.13 -11.12 -1.43
N ALA A 10 -12.82 -11.28 -1.50
CA ALA A 10 -12.23 -12.60 -1.72
C ALA A 10 -12.51 -13.54 -0.54
N THR A 11 -12.66 -14.82 -0.85
CA THR A 11 -12.78 -15.88 0.15
C THR A 11 -11.58 -16.82 0.02
N ARG A 12 -11.45 -17.80 0.91
CA ARG A 12 -10.35 -18.76 0.89
C ARG A 12 -10.17 -19.49 -0.44
N LYS A 13 -11.25 -19.66 -1.21
CA LYS A 13 -11.20 -20.28 -2.55
C LYS A 13 -10.39 -19.50 -3.58
N HIS A 14 -10.13 -18.20 -3.33
CA HIS A 14 -9.37 -17.33 -4.22
C HIS A 14 -7.90 -17.16 -3.77
N ALA A 15 -7.48 -17.80 -2.68
CA ALA A 15 -6.18 -17.52 -2.06
C ALA A 15 -5.01 -17.80 -3.02
N GLU A 16 -4.99 -18.97 -3.66
CA GLU A 16 -3.93 -19.34 -4.61
C GLU A 16 -3.86 -18.39 -5.82
N ASP A 17 -5.02 -18.00 -6.36
CA ASP A 17 -5.10 -17.06 -7.47
C ASP A 17 -4.59 -15.66 -7.08
N ILE A 18 -4.92 -15.19 -5.88
CA ILE A 18 -4.46 -13.90 -5.35
C ILE A 18 -2.97 -13.94 -5.09
N GLU A 19 -2.44 -15.00 -4.48
CA GLU A 19 -1.00 -15.15 -4.23
C GLU A 19 -0.22 -15.15 -5.53
N LYS A 20 -0.69 -15.92 -6.52
CA LYS A 20 -0.11 -15.93 -7.87
C LYS A 20 -0.18 -14.54 -8.52
N PHE A 21 -1.34 -13.89 -8.45
CA PHE A 21 -1.53 -12.53 -8.98
C PHE A 21 -0.57 -11.52 -8.32
N LEU A 22 -0.44 -11.56 -7.00
CA LEU A 22 0.46 -10.68 -6.25
C LEU A 22 1.93 -10.96 -6.61
N ALA A 23 2.33 -12.22 -6.73
CA ALA A 23 3.67 -12.57 -7.18
C ALA A 23 3.94 -12.06 -8.61
N ASP A 24 2.96 -12.20 -9.50
CA ASP A 24 3.13 -11.86 -10.92
C ASP A 24 3.02 -10.38 -11.24
N GLN A 25 2.21 -9.64 -10.48
CA GLN A 25 1.96 -8.22 -10.72
C GLN A 25 2.64 -7.35 -9.66
N PHE A 26 2.29 -7.54 -8.38
CA PHE A 26 2.76 -6.68 -7.30
C PHE A 26 4.26 -6.87 -7.00
N GLY A 27 4.73 -8.10 -6.83
CA GLY A 27 6.14 -8.39 -6.52
C GLY A 27 7.12 -7.89 -7.59
N LYS A 28 6.65 -7.66 -8.82
CA LYS A 28 7.44 -7.16 -9.94
C LYS A 28 7.32 -5.64 -10.15
N THR A 29 6.40 -4.96 -9.46
CA THR A 29 6.08 -3.53 -9.68
C THR A 29 6.05 -2.69 -8.41
N GLU A 30 6.09 -3.29 -7.22
CA GLU A 30 6.17 -2.56 -5.96
C GLU A 30 7.54 -1.83 -5.87
N PRO A 31 7.60 -0.50 -5.72
CA PRO A 31 8.83 0.26 -5.88
C PRO A 31 9.97 -0.12 -4.93
N ILE A 32 9.69 -0.32 -3.64
CA ILE A 32 10.74 -0.63 -2.66
C ILE A 32 11.24 -2.07 -2.78
N GLY A 33 10.37 -3.02 -3.12
CA GLY A 33 10.70 -4.42 -3.43
C GLY A 33 11.47 -4.59 -4.72
N VAL A 34 11.11 -3.83 -5.76
CA VAL A 34 11.86 -3.78 -7.02
C VAL A 34 13.24 -3.16 -6.80
N SER A 35 13.35 -2.06 -6.02
CA SER A 35 14.65 -1.44 -5.73
C SER A 35 15.62 -2.41 -5.06
N LEU A 36 15.10 -3.32 -4.24
CA LEU A 36 15.86 -4.37 -3.58
C LEU A 36 16.03 -5.64 -4.43
N ASN A 37 15.55 -5.67 -5.68
CA ASN A 37 15.58 -6.84 -6.57
C ASN A 37 15.00 -8.11 -5.91
N ILE A 38 13.91 -7.97 -5.15
CA ILE A 38 13.31 -9.08 -4.41
C ILE A 38 12.75 -10.16 -5.34
N ALA A 39 12.25 -9.78 -6.52
CA ALA A 39 11.69 -10.72 -7.49
C ALA A 39 12.73 -11.64 -8.19
N LYS A 40 14.04 -11.36 -8.06
CA LYS A 40 15.11 -12.04 -8.82
C LYS A 40 15.86 -13.13 -8.02
N GLY A 41 15.39 -13.49 -6.83
CA GLY A 41 16.01 -14.52 -6.02
C GLY A 41 15.11 -14.95 -4.86
N PRO A 42 15.54 -15.91 -4.01
CA PRO A 42 14.78 -16.23 -2.81
C PRO A 42 14.67 -14.95 -1.97
N TYR A 43 13.50 -14.75 -1.38
CA TYR A 43 13.19 -13.68 -0.44
C TYR A 43 14.17 -13.77 0.75
N LYS A 44 15.40 -13.25 0.61
CA LYS A 44 16.40 -13.30 1.69
C LYS A 44 15.81 -12.49 2.83
N GLN A 45 15.71 -13.11 4.00
CA GLN A 45 15.12 -12.52 5.21
C GLN A 45 15.59 -11.07 5.42
N HIS A 46 16.85 -10.75 5.09
CA HIS A 46 17.38 -9.39 5.18
C HIS A 46 16.59 -8.32 4.40
N LYS A 47 16.37 -8.51 3.09
CA LYS A 47 15.68 -7.51 2.25
C LYS A 47 14.20 -7.39 2.59
N ALA A 48 13.60 -8.52 2.95
CA ALA A 48 12.26 -8.57 3.53
C ALA A 48 12.16 -7.72 4.80
N ASN A 49 13.13 -7.90 5.70
CA ASN A 49 13.20 -7.19 6.97
C ASN A 49 13.40 -5.69 6.76
N GLN A 50 14.15 -5.27 5.74
CA GLN A 50 14.30 -3.86 5.37
C GLN A 50 12.96 -3.23 4.97
N ILE A 51 12.16 -3.91 4.15
CA ILE A 51 10.80 -3.46 3.79
C ILE A 51 9.90 -3.43 5.03
N ASN A 52 9.89 -4.51 5.79
CA ASN A 52 9.07 -4.62 6.99
C ASN A 52 9.42 -3.53 8.02
N ALA A 53 10.71 -3.27 8.24
CA ALA A 53 11.18 -2.21 9.12
C ALA A 53 10.72 -0.84 8.65
N TYR A 54 10.81 -0.57 7.35
CA TYR A 54 10.38 0.71 6.78
C TYR A 54 8.86 0.92 6.90
N VAL A 55 8.05 -0.07 6.50
CA VAL A 55 6.59 -0.01 6.60
C VAL A 55 6.15 0.08 8.07
N SER A 56 6.75 -0.71 8.96
CA SER A 56 6.52 -0.62 10.41
C SER A 56 6.86 0.76 10.95
N THR A 57 7.93 1.40 10.44
CA THR A 57 8.28 2.78 10.80
C THR A 57 7.29 3.79 10.23
N LEU A 58 6.67 3.55 9.07
CA LEU A 58 5.55 4.37 8.60
C LEU A 58 4.29 4.20 9.45
N GLU A 59 4.16 3.13 10.22
CA GLU A 59 2.92 2.84 10.95
C GLU A 59 3.04 2.99 12.47
N HIS A 60 4.26 3.08 13.00
CA HIS A 60 4.53 3.07 14.44
C HIS A 60 3.76 4.14 15.24
N ARG A 61 3.40 5.26 14.61
CA ARG A 61 2.66 6.38 15.24
C ARG A 61 1.14 6.29 15.07
N GLN A 62 0.62 5.27 14.39
CA GLN A 62 -0.81 5.16 14.07
C GLN A 62 -1.70 5.36 15.30
N LYS A 63 -1.48 4.62 16.39
CA LYS A 63 -2.29 4.75 17.63
C LYS A 63 -2.26 6.17 18.22
N ARG A 64 -1.09 6.82 18.17
CA ARG A 64 -0.93 8.19 18.68
C ARG A 64 -1.66 9.21 17.80
N LEU A 65 -1.63 9.02 16.49
CA LEU A 65 -2.18 9.97 15.53
C LEU A 65 -3.69 9.81 15.31
N LEU A 66 -4.18 8.58 15.31
CA LEU A 66 -5.58 8.26 15.00
C LEU A 66 -6.43 8.02 16.26
N GLY A 67 -5.81 7.90 17.42
CA GLY A 67 -6.45 7.58 18.70
C GLY A 67 -6.27 6.10 19.07
N SER A 68 -5.99 5.83 20.34
CA SER A 68 -5.72 4.47 20.84
C SER A 68 -6.93 3.54 20.78
N ASN A 69 -8.14 4.12 20.81
CA ASN A 69 -9.41 3.39 20.82
C ASN A 69 -10.08 3.36 19.44
N ALA A 70 -9.44 3.94 18.42
CA ALA A 70 -10.01 4.01 17.09
C ALA A 70 -9.97 2.64 16.40
N LYS A 71 -11.09 2.25 15.79
CA LYS A 71 -11.15 1.10 14.87
C LYS A 71 -10.65 1.56 13.50
N VAL A 72 -9.52 1.00 13.06
CA VAL A 72 -8.84 1.41 11.82
C VAL A 72 -8.89 0.28 10.79
N PHE A 73 -9.41 0.56 9.60
CA PHE A 73 -9.30 -0.31 8.44
C PHE A 73 -7.97 -0.05 7.71
N LYS A 74 -7.14 -1.08 7.57
CA LYS A 74 -5.80 -0.93 6.97
C LYS A 74 -5.81 -1.35 5.50
N LEU A 75 -5.25 -0.50 4.65
CA LEU A 75 -4.98 -0.80 3.24
C LEU A 75 -3.48 -1.07 3.06
N ASP A 76 -3.11 -2.36 3.02
CA ASP A 76 -1.72 -2.78 2.87
C ASP A 76 -1.26 -2.85 1.40
N ILE A 77 -2.11 -3.37 0.50
CA ILE A 77 -1.75 -3.59 -0.90
C ILE A 77 -2.84 -3.04 -1.82
N LEU A 78 -2.44 -2.20 -2.79
CA LEU A 78 -3.26 -1.77 -3.91
C LEU A 78 -2.55 -2.14 -5.21
N CYS A 79 -3.08 -3.13 -5.93
CA CYS A 79 -2.51 -3.63 -7.17
C CYS A 79 -3.58 -3.78 -8.25
N VAL A 80 -3.24 -3.42 -9.48
CA VAL A 80 -4.10 -3.57 -10.66
C VAL A 80 -3.27 -4.29 -11.73
N HIS A 81 -3.88 -5.28 -12.41
CA HIS A 81 -3.22 -5.96 -13.51
C HIS A 81 -2.76 -4.97 -14.58
N ARG A 82 -1.53 -5.13 -15.09
CA ARG A 82 -0.92 -4.18 -16.05
C ARG A 82 -1.80 -3.85 -17.25
N GLU A 83 -2.51 -4.84 -17.80
CA GLU A 83 -3.38 -4.71 -18.98
C GLU A 83 -4.71 -3.99 -18.70
N TYR A 84 -5.01 -3.79 -17.42
CA TYR A 84 -6.22 -3.13 -16.94
C TYR A 84 -5.93 -1.80 -16.23
N MET A 85 -4.68 -1.34 -16.21
CA MET A 85 -4.31 -0.01 -15.72
C MET A 85 -4.90 1.11 -16.58
N GLY A 86 -4.93 2.33 -16.04
CA GLY A 86 -5.51 3.50 -16.73
C GLY A 86 -7.04 3.51 -16.79
N ARG A 87 -7.72 2.46 -16.31
CA ARG A 87 -9.18 2.33 -16.34
C ARG A 87 -9.88 2.71 -15.03
N GLY A 88 -9.17 3.35 -14.11
CA GLY A 88 -9.70 3.78 -12.81
C GLY A 88 -9.92 2.66 -11.79
N LEU A 89 -9.42 1.45 -12.01
CA LEU A 89 -9.64 0.32 -11.09
C LEU A 89 -9.04 0.53 -9.70
N GLY A 90 -7.84 1.11 -9.59
CA GLY A 90 -7.24 1.40 -8.28
C GLY A 90 -8.09 2.37 -7.45
N LYS A 91 -8.71 3.37 -8.11
CA LYS A 91 -9.68 4.28 -7.48
C LYS A 91 -10.92 3.51 -7.02
N GLN A 92 -11.49 2.66 -7.88
CA GLN A 92 -12.68 1.88 -7.57
C GLN A 92 -12.47 0.86 -6.43
N LEU A 93 -11.29 0.24 -6.36
CA LEU A 93 -10.90 -0.63 -5.25
C LEU A 93 -10.78 0.16 -3.94
N THR A 94 -10.15 1.34 -4.00
CA THR A 94 -10.01 2.23 -2.83
C THR A 94 -11.39 2.69 -2.30
N GLU A 95 -12.29 3.10 -3.19
CA GLU A 95 -13.65 3.52 -2.82
C GLU A 95 -14.44 2.40 -2.14
N ARG A 96 -14.33 1.17 -2.66
CA ARG A 96 -14.98 0.00 -2.05
C ARG A 96 -14.40 -0.34 -0.68
N ALA A 97 -13.09 -0.25 -0.51
CA ALA A 97 -12.49 -0.44 0.80
C ALA A 97 -12.95 0.61 1.81
N ILE A 98 -13.11 1.87 1.40
CA ILE A 98 -13.71 2.92 2.24
C ILE A 98 -15.15 2.54 2.63
N GLN A 99 -15.97 2.10 1.67
CA GLN A 99 -17.35 1.66 1.93
C GLN A 99 -17.40 0.47 2.90
N THR A 100 -16.52 -0.52 2.72
CA THR A 100 -16.39 -1.64 3.67
C THR A 100 -16.00 -1.15 5.06
N ALA A 101 -15.03 -0.25 5.17
CA ALA A 101 -14.62 0.29 6.46
C ALA A 101 -15.75 1.05 7.16
N GLN A 102 -16.54 1.83 6.42
CA GLN A 102 -17.73 2.52 6.95
C GLN A 102 -18.79 1.52 7.43
N ALA A 103 -19.11 0.50 6.63
CA ALA A 103 -20.09 -0.53 6.99
C ALA A 103 -19.67 -1.33 8.23
N GLU A 104 -18.37 -1.52 8.42
CA GLU A 104 -17.78 -2.15 9.60
C GLU A 104 -17.67 -1.21 10.81
N GLY A 105 -18.13 0.04 10.71
CA GLY A 105 -18.06 1.01 11.81
C GLY A 105 -16.62 1.39 12.20
N CYS A 106 -15.70 1.43 11.23
CA CYS A 106 -14.36 1.94 11.44
C CYS A 106 -14.37 3.48 11.55
N ASP A 107 -13.49 4.02 12.38
CA ASP A 107 -13.26 5.46 12.53
C ASP A 107 -12.34 6.01 11.43
N TRP A 108 -11.45 5.16 10.92
CA TRP A 108 -10.42 5.55 9.95
C TRP A 108 -10.15 4.46 8.92
N VAL A 109 -9.69 4.89 7.74
CA VAL A 109 -8.93 4.07 6.80
C VAL A 109 -7.49 4.57 6.80
N ALA A 110 -6.50 3.69 6.96
CA ALA A 110 -5.08 4.07 7.00
C ALA A 110 -4.22 3.20 6.08
N THR A 111 -3.09 3.74 5.63
CA THR A 111 -2.16 3.05 4.73
C THR A 111 -0.73 3.61 4.84
N ALA A 112 0.25 2.72 4.68
CA ALA A 112 1.63 3.08 4.37
C ALA A 112 1.81 3.06 2.84
N ALA A 113 1.70 4.23 2.22
CA ALA A 113 1.72 4.35 0.76
C ALA A 113 3.15 4.56 0.24
N THR A 114 3.75 3.54 -0.37
CA THR A 114 5.14 3.55 -0.88
C THR A 114 5.27 3.98 -2.34
N ALA A 115 4.22 3.82 -3.14
CA ALA A 115 4.24 4.16 -4.57
C ALA A 115 3.60 5.52 -4.85
N CYS A 116 4.17 6.28 -5.79
CA CYS A 116 3.62 7.56 -6.26
C CYS A 116 2.16 7.42 -6.72
N ALA A 117 1.87 6.35 -7.45
CA ALA A 117 0.55 6.12 -8.01
C ALA A 117 -0.53 5.95 -6.92
N SER A 118 -0.26 5.16 -5.88
CA SER A 118 -1.22 4.95 -4.79
C SER A 118 -1.36 6.19 -3.92
N GLN A 119 -0.27 6.89 -3.61
CA GLN A 119 -0.30 8.19 -2.92
C GLN A 119 -1.23 9.19 -3.65
N GLY A 120 -1.14 9.27 -4.99
CA GLY A 120 -2.01 10.12 -5.80
C GLY A 120 -3.48 9.70 -5.76
N ILE A 121 -3.78 8.40 -5.77
CA ILE A 121 -5.14 7.87 -5.63
C ILE A 121 -5.72 8.25 -4.26
N PHE A 122 -4.99 8.00 -3.17
CA PHE A 122 -5.42 8.28 -1.81
C PHE A 122 -5.66 9.77 -1.59
N THR A 123 -4.75 10.63 -2.06
CA THR A 123 -4.92 12.09 -2.00
C THR A 123 -6.23 12.52 -2.68
N LYS A 124 -6.51 12.01 -3.89
CA LYS A 124 -7.76 12.30 -4.64
C LYS A 124 -9.02 11.73 -3.99
N ARG A 125 -8.90 10.87 -2.98
CA ARG A 125 -10.01 10.34 -2.17
C ARG A 125 -10.06 10.98 -0.77
N GLY A 126 -9.27 12.02 -0.51
CA GLY A 126 -9.33 12.79 0.73
C GLY A 126 -8.46 12.26 1.87
N PHE A 127 -7.60 11.27 1.61
CA PHE A 127 -6.61 10.86 2.61
C PHE A 127 -5.65 12.00 2.88
N GLN A 128 -5.42 12.27 4.15
CA GLN A 128 -4.43 13.24 4.60
C GLN A 128 -3.09 12.55 4.81
N VAL A 129 -2.00 13.24 4.45
CA VAL A 129 -0.64 12.82 4.80
C VAL A 129 -0.37 13.27 6.23
N PHE A 130 -0.17 12.33 7.13
CA PHE A 130 0.21 12.64 8.52
C PHE A 130 1.72 12.86 8.65
N TYR A 131 2.50 12.04 7.96
CA TYR A 131 3.94 12.22 7.81
C TYR A 131 4.48 11.41 6.63
N GLU A 132 5.70 11.77 6.22
CA GLU A 132 6.47 11.14 5.17
C GLU A 132 7.83 10.74 5.73
N ILE A 133 8.38 9.62 5.25
CA ILE A 133 9.77 9.24 5.49
C ILE A 133 10.47 9.22 4.14
N PRO A 134 11.33 10.20 3.81
CA PRO A 134 12.08 10.18 2.57
C PRO A 134 12.94 8.90 2.46
N TYR A 135 13.03 8.32 1.27
CA TYR A 135 13.87 7.13 1.06
C TYR A 135 15.35 7.42 1.33
N SER A 136 15.81 8.64 1.04
CA SER A 136 17.18 9.10 1.24
C SER A 136 17.64 9.13 2.71
N VAL A 137 16.70 9.15 3.66
CA VAL A 137 17.00 9.16 5.10
C VAL A 137 16.91 7.77 5.73
N PHE A 138 16.28 6.81 5.06
CA PHE A 138 16.20 5.44 5.56
C PHE A 138 17.46 4.66 5.20
N ARG A 139 18.29 4.41 6.22
CA ARG A 139 19.65 3.89 6.06
C ARG A 139 19.91 2.66 6.92
N GLU A 140 20.72 1.77 6.39
CA GLU A 140 21.28 0.63 7.10
C GLU A 140 22.81 0.71 7.01
N ASN A 141 23.48 0.72 8.17
CA ASN A 141 24.94 0.86 8.26
C ASN A 141 25.47 2.07 7.45
N GLY A 142 24.74 3.19 7.50
CA GLY A 142 25.07 4.43 6.78
C GLY A 142 24.65 4.47 5.31
N ASN A 143 24.28 3.34 4.70
CA ASN A 143 23.89 3.26 3.29
C ASN A 143 22.38 3.42 3.11
N VAL A 144 21.97 4.19 2.09
CA VAL A 144 20.54 4.31 1.75
C VAL A 144 20.02 2.97 1.26
N VAL A 145 18.91 2.51 1.83
CA VAL A 145 18.35 1.19 1.54
C VAL A 145 17.60 1.18 0.20
N PHE A 146 16.73 2.17 -0.04
CA PHE A 146 15.90 2.25 -1.24
C PHE A 146 16.46 3.31 -2.19
N GLN A 147 16.96 2.86 -3.34
CA GLN A 147 17.60 3.70 -4.35
C GLN A 147 17.10 3.32 -5.75
N ASN A 148 17.16 4.25 -6.70
CA ASN A 148 16.80 4.01 -8.11
C ASN A 148 15.38 3.44 -8.29
N LEU A 149 14.41 3.97 -7.54
CA LEU A 149 13.01 3.56 -7.67
C LEU A 149 12.48 3.91 -9.07
N HIS A 150 11.83 2.94 -9.71
CA HIS A 150 11.36 3.08 -11.09
C HIS A 150 10.19 4.06 -11.24
N ASP A 151 9.46 4.35 -10.16
CA ASP A 151 8.33 5.28 -10.15
C ASP A 151 8.70 6.70 -9.69
N SER A 152 10.00 6.95 -9.48
CA SER A 152 10.57 8.23 -9.00
C SER A 152 9.99 8.72 -7.67
N CYS A 153 9.35 7.85 -6.88
CA CYS A 153 8.83 8.21 -5.57
C CYS A 153 9.97 8.58 -4.61
N GLN A 154 9.78 9.65 -3.83
CA GLN A 154 10.82 10.20 -2.96
C GLN A 154 10.73 9.69 -1.52
N GLY A 155 9.59 9.12 -1.13
CA GLY A 155 9.36 8.60 0.21
C GLY A 155 8.00 7.94 0.30
N GLY A 156 7.88 7.03 1.25
CA GLY A 156 6.61 6.47 1.70
C GLY A 156 5.90 7.42 2.66
N LYS A 157 4.58 7.39 2.62
CA LYS A 157 3.71 8.27 3.41
C LYS A 157 2.78 7.46 4.28
N PHE A 158 2.67 7.86 5.54
CA PHE A 158 1.54 7.43 6.36
C PHE A 158 0.35 8.32 6.05
N MET A 159 -0.67 7.73 5.44
CA MET A 159 -1.86 8.44 4.99
C MET A 159 -3.10 7.85 5.68
N ALA A 160 -4.03 8.70 6.09
CA ALA A 160 -5.30 8.22 6.62
C ALA A 160 -6.48 9.13 6.24
N LEU A 161 -7.65 8.52 6.14
CA LEU A 161 -8.94 9.16 5.92
C LEU A 161 -9.79 8.94 7.17
N ARG A 162 -10.26 10.03 7.78
CA ARG A 162 -11.27 9.95 8.83
C ARG A 162 -12.61 9.60 8.21
N LEU A 163 -13.29 8.62 8.76
CA LEU A 163 -14.64 8.28 8.37
C LEU A 163 -15.61 9.09 9.23
N SER A 164 -16.58 9.73 8.59
CA SER A 164 -17.72 10.32 9.28
C SER A 164 -18.55 9.18 9.86
N SER A 165 -18.78 9.23 11.17
CA SER A 165 -19.85 8.50 11.85
C SER A 165 -21.21 8.99 11.40
#